data_AF-A0A956YYB2-F1
#
_entry.id   AF-A0A956YYB2-F1
#
_cell.length_a   1.000
_cell.length_b   1.000
_cell.length_c   1.000
_cell.angle_alpha   90.00
_cell.angle_beta   90.00
_cell.angle_gamma   90.00
#
_symmetry.space_group_name_H-M   'P 1'
#
loop_
_entity.id
_entity.type
_entity.pdbx_description
1 polymer ?
#
loop_
_entity_poly.entity_id
_entity_poly.type
_entity_poly.pdbx_seq_one_letter_code
_entity_poly.pdbx_strand_id
1 'polypeptide(L)' 'QDAGSGINRAMKKAILDGLDTAALSGKTVDVVGAFRLINPKNWMITPVRIDVK' A
#
# COMPACT_ATOMS: atom_id res chain seq x y z
N GLN A 1 11.26 19.15 4.83
CA GLN A 1 10.42 18.25 4.00
C GLN A 1 10.20 16.91 4.71
N ASP A 2 10.35 16.86 6.03
CA ASP A 2 10.60 15.63 6.79
C ASP A 2 9.36 15.04 7.45
N ALA A 3 8.38 15.90 7.79
CA ALA A 3 7.11 15.49 8.40
C ALA A 3 6.26 14.60 7.46
N GLY A 4 6.21 14.93 6.16
CA GLY A 4 5.48 14.12 5.17
C GLY A 4 6.08 12.73 4.98
N SER A 5 7.41 12.62 5.02
CA SER A 5 8.09 11.32 4.94
C SER A 5 7.91 10.48 6.21
N GLY A 6 7.84 11.13 7.39
CA GLY A 6 7.59 10.47 8.67
C GLY A 6 6.20 9.86 8.76
N ILE A 7 5.17 10.61 8.35
CA ILE A 7 3.79 10.12 8.27
C ILE A 7 3.68 8.96 7.27
N ASN A 8 4.30 9.07 6.10
CA ASN A 8 4.31 7.99 5.10
C ASN A 8 4.98 6.71 5.62
N ARG A 9 6.06 6.82 6.41
CA ARG A 9 6.71 5.65 7.03
C ARG A 9 5.86 5.05 8.15
N ALA A 10 5.25 5.88 9.00
CA ALA A 10 4.38 5.41 10.08
C ALA A 10 3.11 4.73 9.54
N MET A 11 2.51 5.29 8.49
CA MET A 11 1.36 4.71 7.79
C MET A 11 1.73 3.41 7.08
N LYS A 12 2.87 3.36 6.37
CA LYS A 12 3.37 2.14 5.74
C LYS A 12 3.61 1.02 6.76
N LYS A 13 4.18 1.36 7.92
CA LYS A 13 4.41 0.42 9.02
C LYS A 13 3.10 -0.09 9.61
N ALA A 14 2.15 0.79 9.93
CA ALA A 14 0.85 0.40 10.49
C ALA A 14 0.01 -0.48 9.56
N ILE A 15 0.13 -0.30 8.23
CA ILE A 15 -0.62 -1.10 7.24
C ILE A 15 0.09 -2.41 6.90
N LEU A 16 1.43 -2.43 6.88
CA LEU A 16 2.20 -3.60 6.44
C LEU A 16 2.71 -4.49 7.58
N ASP A 17 2.83 -4.01 8.82
CA ASP A 17 3.38 -4.80 9.95
C ASP A 17 2.49 -5.98 10.37
N GLY A 18 1.27 -6.11 9.83
CA GLY A 18 0.39 -7.27 10.04
C GLY A 18 0.00 -7.99 8.75
N LEU A 19 0.49 -7.52 7.60
CA LEU A 19 0.08 -8.04 6.30
C LEU A 19 1.04 -9.14 5.86
N ASP A 20 0.69 -10.39 6.14
CA ASP A 20 1.37 -11.53 5.53
C ASP A 20 1.08 -11.55 4.03
N THR A 21 2.00 -10.99 3.26
CA THR A 21 1.89 -10.92 1.80
C THR A 21 1.77 -12.31 1.14
N ALA A 22 2.23 -13.37 1.81
CA ALA A 22 2.05 -14.74 1.32
C ALA A 22 0.60 -15.23 1.51
N ALA A 23 -0.07 -14.80 2.59
CA ALA A 23 -1.46 -15.12 2.88
C ALA A 23 -2.48 -14.38 1.99
N LEU A 24 -2.04 -13.44 1.17
CA LEU A 24 -2.86 -12.71 0.19
C LEU A 24 -2.94 -13.40 -1.17
N SER A 25 -2.11 -14.42 -1.43
CA SER A 25 -2.13 -15.13 -2.71
C SER A 25 -3.50 -15.79 -2.93
N GLY A 26 -4.19 -15.43 -4.02
CA GLY A 26 -5.52 -15.93 -4.35
C GLY A 26 -6.69 -15.18 -3.67
N LYS A 27 -6.42 -14.14 -2.86
CA LYS A 27 -7.46 -13.29 -2.26
C LYS A 27 -7.66 -12.00 -3.04
N THR A 28 -8.88 -11.48 -3.02
CA THR A 28 -9.19 -10.15 -3.55
C THR A 28 -8.91 -9.12 -2.48
N VAL A 29 -8.12 -8.10 -2.82
CA VAL A 29 -7.79 -6.99 -1.91
C VAL A 29 -8.26 -5.67 -2.49
N ASP A 30 -8.84 -4.84 -1.65
CA ASP A 30 -9.20 -3.46 -1.98
C ASP A 30 -8.10 -2.54 -1.42
N VAL A 31 -7.45 -1.77 -2.29
CA VAL A 31 -6.35 -0.87 -1.92
C VAL A 31 -6.75 0.57 -2.18
N VAL A 32 -6.67 1.41 -1.16
CA VAL A 32 -6.82 2.86 -1.28
C VAL A 32 -5.45 3.50 -1.11
N GLY A 33 -5.03 4.33 -2.06
CA GLY A 33 -3.71 4.95 -2.04
C GLY A 33 -3.48 5.99 -3.10
N ALA A 34 -2.33 6.67 -3.02
CA ALA A 34 -1.89 7.58 -4.06
C ALA A 34 -1.40 6.77 -5.27
N PHE A 35 -2.02 6.98 -6.43
CA PHE A 35 -1.70 6.30 -7.67
C PHE A 35 -0.68 7.09 -8.50
N ARG A 36 0.31 6.39 -9.04
CA ARG A 36 1.20 6.91 -10.06
C ARG A 36 1.36 5.90 -11.19
N LEU A 37 0.99 6.33 -12.40
CA LEU A 37 1.24 5.55 -13.62
C LEU A 37 2.72 5.65 -13.99
N ILE A 38 3.40 4.50 -14.11
CA ILE A 38 4.79 4.45 -14.63
C ILE A 38 4.74 4.12 -16.12
N ASN A 39 3.93 3.13 -16.49
CA ASN A 39 3.55 2.80 -17.88
C ASN A 39 2.22 2.03 -17.88
N PRO A 40 1.58 1.77 -19.04
CA PRO A 40 0.28 1.09 -19.09
C PRO A 40 0.24 -0.31 -18.46
N LYS A 41 1.40 -0.97 -18.31
CA LYS A 41 1.53 -2.31 -17.71
C LYS A 41 1.94 -2.25 -16.24
N ASN A 42 2.58 -1.18 -15.79
CA ASN A 42 3.13 -1.00 -14.45
C ASN A 42 2.67 0.32 -13.84
N TRP A 43 1.97 0.20 -12.71
CA TRP A 43 1.54 1.32 -11.90
C TRP A 43 1.99 1.12 -10.46
N MET A 44 2.29 2.23 -9.77
CA MET A 44 2.73 2.23 -8.40
C MET A 44 1.65 2.87 -7.53
N ILE A 45 1.20 2.15 -6.51
CA ILE A 45 0.29 2.68 -5.49
C ILE A 45 1.06 2.79 -4.18
N THR A 46 0.99 3.95 -3.55
CA THR A 46 1.39 4.13 -2.16
C THR A 46 0.15 3.95 -1.28
N PRO A 47 -0.01 2.79 -0.61
CA PRO A 47 -1.24 2.47 0.11
C PRO A 47 -1.37 3.31 1.37
N VAL A 48 -2.57 3.84 1.59
CA VAL A 48 -3.00 4.50 2.83
C VAL A 48 -4.03 3.68 3.59
N ARG A 49 -4.62 2.66 2.94
CA ARG A 49 -5.46 1.61 3.53
C ARG A 49 -5.48 0.38 2.63
N ILE A 50 -5.51 -0.82 3.22
CA ILE A 50 -5.71 -2.09 2.52
C ILE A 50 -6.81 -2.86 3.26
N ASP A 51 -7.74 -3.43 2.51
CA ASP A 51 -8.79 -4.33 3.00
C ASP A 51 -8.70 -5.67 2.26
N VAL A 52 -8.87 -6.78 2.98
CA VAL A 52 -8.72 -8.14 2.45
C VAL A 52 -10.07 -8.84 2.59
N LYS A 53 -10.65 -9.28 1.47
CA LYS A 53 -11.90 -10.04 1.47
C LYS A 53 -11.69 -11.54 1.65
#